data_AF-A0AAW4YJL7-F1
#
_entry.id   AF-A0AAW4YJL7-F1
#
_cell.length_a   1.000
_cell.length_b   1.000
_cell.length_c   1.000
_cell.angle_alpha   90.00
_cell.angle_beta   90.00
_cell.angle_gamma   90.00
#
_symmetry.space_group_name_H-M   'P 1'
#
loop_
_entity.id
_entity.type
_entity.pdbx_description
1 polymer ?
#
loop_
_entity_poly.entity_id
_entity_poly.type
_entity_poly.pdbx_seq_one_letter_code
_entity_poly.pdbx_strand_id
1 'polypeptide(L)'
;METLVLVMMILVCFSFVLKQTFHGVKEIMIISVLVAFFVGMTWPFAIEQSKTQIAAWIADQKLMLDMAVLLSIDVALTMLFCVHHVDLKTSEHVSRRKWMFFIFLKYFPGLLVFPVLFSVLVMTIFLLPGVSFQVVAWVLAVVLLVLTPVFTYGLRWLLPERPIRLELLFLVEVLLGLMGIIGTVNGRTAVAGFNSFDALSLLGVIAIVIVGMAIGWAIYNYQIKKYRV
;
A
#
# COMPACT_ATOMS: atom_id res chain seq x y z
N MET A 1 -6.88 17.63 8.19
CA MET A 1 -6.42 17.00 6.93
C MET A 1 -4.94 16.66 6.98
N GLU A 2 -4.05 17.62 7.23
CA GLU A 2 -2.60 17.34 7.33
C GLU A 2 -2.23 16.23 8.33
N THR A 3 -2.81 16.24 9.53
CA THR A 3 -2.58 15.21 10.55
C THR A 3 -2.99 13.81 10.07
N LEU A 4 -4.12 13.71 9.35
CA LEU A 4 -4.61 12.46 8.78
C LEU A 4 -3.61 11.94 7.74
N VAL A 5 -3.16 12.78 6.82
CA VAL A 5 -2.19 12.40 5.78
C VAL A 5 -0.88 11.95 6.40
N LEU A 6 -0.37 12.66 7.42
CA LEU A 6 0.86 12.28 8.10
C LEU A 6 0.74 10.90 8.76
N VAL A 7 -0.37 10.63 9.45
CA VAL A 7 -0.63 9.31 10.03
C VAL A 7 -0.72 8.22 8.94
N MET A 8 -1.35 8.51 7.79
CA MET A 8 -1.37 7.57 6.66
C MET A 8 0.03 7.30 6.12
N MET A 9 0.88 8.33 5.95
CA MET A 9 2.27 8.16 5.51
C MET A 9 3.05 7.24 6.45
N ILE A 10 2.89 7.43 7.77
CA ILE A 10 3.52 6.58 8.78
C ILE A 10 3.01 5.14 8.67
N LEU A 11 1.69 4.94 8.55
CA LEU A 11 1.09 3.61 8.42
C LEU A 11 1.51 2.91 7.12
N VAL A 12 1.66 3.63 6.01
CA VAL A 12 2.18 3.07 4.75
C VAL A 12 3.64 2.63 4.92
N CYS A 13 4.48 3.44 5.54
CA CYS A 13 5.86 3.04 5.86
C CYS A 13 5.90 1.83 6.80
N PHE A 14 5.04 1.82 7.83
CA PHE A 14 4.96 0.72 8.78
C PHE A 14 4.49 -0.57 8.11
N SER A 15 3.43 -0.50 7.29
CA SER A 15 2.93 -1.63 6.50
C SER A 15 4.00 -2.17 5.56
N PHE A 16 4.72 -1.30 4.85
CA PHE A 16 5.83 -1.69 3.98
C PHE A 16 6.89 -2.51 4.72
N VAL A 17 7.38 -2.01 5.85
CA VAL A 17 8.37 -2.73 6.67
C VAL A 17 7.78 -4.02 7.23
N LEU A 18 6.52 -4.02 7.67
CA LEU A 18 5.85 -5.20 8.22
C LEU A 18 5.68 -6.29 7.15
N LYS A 19 5.30 -5.93 5.92
CA LYS A 19 5.25 -6.83 4.77
C LYS A 19 6.64 -7.38 4.41
N GLN A 20 7.68 -6.57 4.58
CA GLN A 20 9.05 -6.99 4.36
C GLN A 20 9.50 -8.11 5.32
N THR A 21 8.87 -8.23 6.49
CA THR A 21 9.19 -9.31 7.46
C THR A 21 8.88 -10.72 6.92
N PHE A 22 8.10 -10.86 5.85
CA PHE A 22 7.78 -12.14 5.19
C PHE A 22 8.78 -12.54 4.08
N HIS A 23 9.74 -11.68 3.77
CA HIS A 23 10.71 -11.88 2.68
C HIS A 23 12.01 -12.54 3.15
N GLY A 24 12.72 -13.24 2.27
CA GLY A 24 14.07 -13.76 2.56
C GLY A 24 15.10 -12.64 2.70
N VAL A 25 16.26 -12.90 3.32
CA VAL A 25 17.32 -11.89 3.50
C VAL A 25 17.74 -11.25 2.17
N LYS A 26 17.91 -12.06 1.12
CA LYS A 26 18.27 -11.59 -0.22
C LYS A 26 17.21 -10.65 -0.80
N GLU A 27 15.93 -11.03 -0.67
CA GLU A 27 14.79 -10.24 -1.14
C GLU A 27 14.72 -8.89 -0.41
N ILE A 28 14.98 -8.90 0.91
CA ILE A 28 15.01 -7.68 1.73
C ILE A 28 16.06 -6.70 1.23
N MET A 29 17.28 -7.20 0.97
CA MET A 29 18.37 -6.37 0.46
C MET A 29 18.06 -5.80 -0.92
N ILE A 30 17.48 -6.60 -1.83
CA ILE A 30 17.09 -6.15 -3.18
C ILE A 30 16.07 -5.00 -3.08
N ILE A 31 15.02 -5.17 -2.28
CA ILE A 31 13.99 -4.13 -2.10
C ILE A 31 14.59 -2.88 -1.45
N SER A 32 15.49 -3.03 -0.49
CA SER A 32 16.16 -1.90 0.17
C SER A 32 17.02 -1.10 -0.83
N VAL A 33 17.72 -1.80 -1.73
CA VAL A 33 18.47 -1.17 -2.84
C VAL A 33 17.52 -0.46 -3.80
N LEU A 34 16.37 -1.06 -4.14
CA LEU A 34 15.39 -0.44 -5.03
C LEU A 34 14.84 0.85 -4.42
N VAL A 35 14.44 0.83 -3.15
CA VAL A 35 13.96 2.00 -2.41
C VAL A 35 15.03 3.09 -2.33
N ALA A 36 16.27 2.72 -1.98
CA ALA A 36 17.38 3.66 -1.92
C ALA A 36 17.67 4.28 -3.29
N PHE A 37 17.69 3.47 -4.35
CA PHE A 37 17.91 3.93 -5.72
C PHE A 37 16.79 4.86 -6.20
N PHE A 38 15.53 4.53 -5.89
CA PHE A 38 14.39 5.39 -6.20
C PHE A 38 14.56 6.79 -5.58
N VAL A 39 14.87 6.87 -4.29
CA VAL A 39 15.09 8.15 -3.59
C VAL A 39 16.32 8.88 -4.14
N GLY A 40 17.42 8.16 -4.35
CA GLY A 40 18.66 8.71 -4.89
C GLY A 40 18.56 9.23 -6.32
N MET A 41 17.62 8.72 -7.13
CA MET A 41 17.41 9.13 -8.52
C MET A 41 16.31 10.16 -8.71
N THR A 42 15.33 10.24 -7.81
CA THR A 42 14.17 11.15 -7.93
C THR A 42 14.45 12.58 -7.45
N TRP A 43 15.66 12.86 -6.96
CA TRP A 43 16.07 14.18 -6.49
C TRP A 43 15.90 15.33 -7.48
N PRO A 44 16.07 15.19 -8.82
CA PRO A 44 15.88 16.31 -9.74
C PRO A 44 14.41 16.76 -9.75
N PHE A 45 13.49 15.78 -9.75
CA PHE A 45 12.05 16.06 -9.65
C PHE A 45 11.66 16.62 -8.28
N ALA A 46 12.34 16.21 -7.21
CA ALA A 46 12.07 16.68 -5.86
C ALA A 46 12.40 18.17 -5.67
N ILE A 47 13.40 18.71 -6.39
CA ILE A 47 13.79 20.12 -6.30
C ILE A 47 12.78 21.03 -7.01
N GLU A 48 12.13 20.54 -8.06
CA GLU A 48 11.09 21.28 -8.77
C GLU A 48 9.84 21.49 -7.89
N GLN A 49 9.67 20.68 -6.84
CA GLN A 49 8.56 20.77 -5.91
C GLN A 49 8.92 21.65 -4.71
N SER A 50 8.03 22.55 -4.30
CA SER A 50 8.18 23.34 -3.06
C SER A 50 7.41 22.72 -1.89
N LYS A 51 7.81 23.02 -0.64
CA LYS A 51 7.01 22.66 0.57
C LYS A 51 5.56 23.15 0.47
N THR A 52 5.35 24.33 -0.10
CA THR A 52 4.02 24.93 -0.27
C THR A 52 3.20 24.23 -1.35
N GLN A 53 3.83 23.70 -2.40
CA GLN A 53 3.15 22.89 -3.41
C GLN A 53 2.70 21.54 -2.87
N ILE A 54 3.50 20.87 -2.04
CA ILE A 54 3.08 19.62 -1.37
C ILE A 54 1.91 19.88 -0.42
N ALA A 55 1.96 20.95 0.37
CA ALA A 55 0.85 21.34 1.22
C ALA A 55 -0.42 21.66 0.40
N ALA A 56 -0.25 22.35 -0.74
CA ALA A 56 -1.35 22.63 -1.67
C ALA A 56 -1.93 21.36 -2.31
N TRP A 57 -1.09 20.37 -2.66
CA TRP A 57 -1.55 19.06 -3.17
C TRP A 57 -2.32 18.26 -2.12
N ILE A 58 -1.87 18.29 -0.86
CA ILE A 58 -2.57 17.64 0.25
C ILE A 58 -3.92 18.32 0.53
N ALA A 59 -4.00 19.64 0.30
CA ALA A 59 -5.24 20.40 0.43
C ALA A 59 -6.18 20.25 -0.79
N ASP A 60 -5.68 19.76 -1.93
CA ASP A 60 -6.48 19.55 -3.15
C ASP A 60 -7.33 18.27 -3.02
N GLN A 61 -8.64 18.48 -3.04
CA GLN A 61 -9.62 17.40 -2.94
C GLN A 61 -9.55 16.42 -4.12
N LYS A 62 -9.25 16.89 -5.33
CA LYS A 62 -9.20 16.02 -6.51
C LYS A 62 -8.02 15.06 -6.42
N LEU A 63 -6.85 15.61 -6.05
CA LEU A 63 -5.63 14.83 -5.90
C LEU A 63 -5.74 13.83 -4.75
N MET A 64 -6.43 14.20 -3.66
CA MET A 64 -6.72 13.28 -2.56
C MET A 64 -7.65 12.12 -2.97
N LEU A 65 -8.64 12.35 -3.84
CA LEU A 65 -9.49 11.29 -4.39
C LEU A 65 -8.68 10.33 -5.27
N ASP A 66 -7.83 10.85 -6.15
CA ASP A 66 -6.97 10.02 -7.00
C ASP A 66 -5.98 9.18 -6.15
N MET A 67 -5.42 9.77 -5.09
CA MET A 67 -4.58 9.05 -4.14
C MET A 67 -5.35 7.99 -3.33
N ALA A 68 -6.63 8.23 -3.03
CA ALA A 68 -7.47 7.25 -2.36
C ALA A 68 -7.81 6.04 -3.25
N VAL A 69 -7.85 6.22 -4.57
CA VAL A 69 -7.94 5.09 -5.51
C VAL A 69 -6.67 4.24 -5.44
N LEU A 70 -5.49 4.87 -5.47
CA LEU A 70 -4.22 4.15 -5.33
C LEU A 70 -4.11 3.43 -4.00
N LEU A 71 -4.52 4.09 -2.90
CA LEU A 71 -4.63 3.48 -1.58
C LEU A 71 -5.55 2.26 -1.59
N SER A 72 -6.72 2.37 -2.21
CA SER A 72 -7.70 1.27 -2.25
C SER A 72 -7.13 0.04 -2.97
N ILE A 73 -6.35 0.26 -4.04
CA ILE A 73 -5.64 -0.82 -4.75
C ILE A 73 -4.58 -1.45 -3.85
N ASP A 74 -3.75 -0.64 -3.18
CA ASP A 74 -2.71 -1.13 -2.27
C ASP A 74 -3.28 -1.95 -1.12
N VAL A 75 -4.34 -1.42 -0.49
CA VAL A 75 -5.07 -2.06 0.60
C VAL A 75 -5.68 -3.37 0.12
N ALA A 76 -6.34 -3.39 -1.05
CA ALA A 76 -6.92 -4.61 -1.60
C ALA A 76 -5.86 -5.68 -1.90
N LEU A 77 -4.74 -5.31 -2.55
CA LEU A 77 -3.67 -6.24 -2.88
C LEU A 77 -2.98 -6.78 -1.63
N THR A 78 -2.79 -5.96 -0.60
CA THR A 78 -2.15 -6.39 0.66
C THR A 78 -3.09 -7.24 1.51
N MET A 79 -4.39 -6.95 1.54
CA MET A 79 -5.37 -7.86 2.14
C MET A 79 -5.44 -9.21 1.40
N LEU A 80 -5.41 -9.20 0.06
CA LEU A 80 -5.34 -10.41 -0.74
C LEU A 80 -4.10 -11.24 -0.42
N PHE A 81 -2.95 -10.59 -0.19
CA PHE A 81 -1.73 -11.25 0.27
C PHE A 81 -1.95 -11.95 1.62
N CYS A 82 -2.52 -11.26 2.61
CA CYS A 82 -2.79 -11.84 3.94
C CYS A 82 -3.70 -13.07 3.85
N VAL A 83 -4.82 -12.96 3.10
CA VAL A 83 -5.76 -14.08 2.94
C VAL A 83 -5.12 -15.26 2.20
N HIS A 84 -4.41 -15.01 1.09
CA HIS A 84 -3.73 -16.07 0.34
C HIS A 84 -2.62 -16.74 1.14
N HIS A 85 -1.92 -15.99 2.00
CA HIS A 85 -0.87 -16.55 2.83
C HIS A 85 -1.43 -17.53 3.88
N VAL A 86 -2.63 -17.26 4.43
CA VAL A 86 -3.32 -18.19 5.33
C VAL A 86 -3.85 -19.40 4.54
N ASP A 87 -4.53 -19.14 3.44
CA ASP A 87 -5.13 -20.19 2.59
C ASP A 87 -4.08 -21.17 2.05
N LEU A 88 -2.89 -20.71 1.68
CA LEU A 88 -1.78 -21.58 1.27
C LEU A 88 -1.23 -22.47 2.39
N LYS A 89 -1.40 -22.08 3.66
CA LYS A 89 -1.00 -22.91 4.81
C LYS A 89 -2.06 -23.94 5.18
N THR A 90 -3.33 -23.61 4.96
CA THR A 90 -4.46 -24.50 5.27
C THR A 90 -4.77 -25.46 4.11
N SER A 91 -4.44 -25.08 2.88
CA SER A 91 -4.65 -25.91 1.69
C SER A 91 -3.69 -27.10 1.65
N GLU A 92 -4.22 -28.32 1.55
CA GLU A 92 -3.42 -29.54 1.38
C GLU A 92 -2.73 -29.61 0.00
N HIS A 93 -3.38 -29.04 -1.03
CA HIS A 93 -2.89 -29.01 -2.40
C HIS A 93 -2.84 -27.59 -2.95
N VAL A 94 -1.65 -27.14 -3.37
CA VAL A 94 -1.44 -25.81 -3.96
C VAL A 94 -1.26 -25.92 -5.46
N SER A 95 -2.20 -25.34 -6.23
CA SER A 95 -2.06 -25.27 -7.69
C SER A 95 -0.98 -24.26 -8.10
N ARG A 96 -0.26 -24.54 -9.20
CA ARG A 96 0.83 -23.69 -9.72
C ARG A 96 0.39 -22.24 -9.98
N ARG A 97 -0.87 -22.04 -10.43
CA ARG A 97 -1.45 -20.71 -10.65
C ARG A 97 -1.64 -19.94 -9.33
N LYS A 98 -2.13 -20.61 -8.28
CA LYS A 98 -2.32 -20.02 -6.94
C LYS A 98 -0.97 -19.61 -6.34
N TRP A 99 0.06 -20.45 -6.49
CA TRP A 99 1.41 -20.14 -6.03
C TRP A 99 2.04 -18.95 -6.77
N MET A 100 1.91 -18.89 -8.10
CA MET A 100 2.41 -17.78 -8.90
C MET A 100 1.71 -16.46 -8.55
N PHE A 101 0.40 -16.50 -8.32
CA PHE A 101 -0.35 -15.33 -7.86
C PHE A 101 0.11 -14.86 -6.46
N PHE A 102 0.37 -15.79 -5.55
CA PHE A 102 0.92 -15.46 -4.25
C PHE A 102 2.31 -14.82 -4.33
N ILE A 103 3.18 -15.31 -5.22
CA ILE A 103 4.50 -14.69 -5.47
C ILE A 103 4.34 -13.25 -5.94
N PHE A 104 3.44 -13.00 -6.89
CA PHE A 104 3.15 -11.64 -7.35
C PHE A 104 2.73 -10.73 -6.19
N LEU A 105 1.78 -11.18 -5.36
CA LEU A 105 1.30 -10.42 -4.20
C LEU A 105 2.38 -10.20 -3.13
N LYS A 106 3.26 -11.20 -2.95
CA LYS A 106 4.38 -11.13 -2.01
C LYS A 106 5.35 -10.01 -2.41
N TYR A 107 5.80 -10.01 -3.67
CA TYR A 107 6.82 -9.07 -4.15
C TYR A 107 6.31 -7.66 -4.46
N PHE A 108 4.99 -7.45 -4.51
CA PHE A 108 4.42 -6.13 -4.68
C PHE A 108 4.68 -5.25 -3.43
N PRO A 109 5.51 -4.19 -3.50
CA PRO A 109 5.91 -3.43 -2.31
C PRO A 109 4.82 -2.45 -1.81
N GLY A 110 3.79 -2.20 -2.61
CA GLY A 110 2.82 -1.12 -2.41
C GLY A 110 3.15 0.10 -3.28
N LEU A 111 2.16 0.67 -3.94
CA LEU A 111 2.26 1.84 -4.81
C LEU A 111 2.53 3.11 -4.00
N LEU A 112 1.89 3.27 -2.84
CA LEU A 112 1.97 4.47 -2.01
C LEU A 112 3.30 4.64 -1.29
N VAL A 113 4.10 3.58 -1.16
CA VAL A 113 5.44 3.69 -0.57
C VAL A 113 6.30 4.67 -1.36
N PHE A 114 6.19 4.68 -2.69
CA PHE A 114 6.96 5.58 -3.56
C PHE A 114 6.63 7.07 -3.37
N PRO A 115 5.36 7.54 -3.46
CA PRO A 115 5.03 8.94 -3.19
C PRO A 115 5.29 9.34 -1.74
N VAL A 116 5.18 8.43 -0.77
CA VAL A 116 5.55 8.71 0.63
C VAL A 116 7.06 8.96 0.74
N LEU A 117 7.90 8.10 0.17
CA LEU A 117 9.35 8.29 0.15
C LEU A 117 9.76 9.55 -0.59
N PHE A 118 9.09 9.88 -1.70
CA PHE A 118 9.31 11.13 -2.43
C PHE A 118 8.96 12.35 -1.58
N SER A 119 7.84 12.31 -0.86
CA SER A 119 7.46 13.37 0.09
C SER A 119 8.50 13.55 1.20
N VAL A 120 9.02 12.45 1.76
CA VAL A 120 10.12 12.49 2.74
C VAL A 120 11.39 13.10 2.15
N LEU A 121 11.74 12.77 0.91
CA LEU A 121 12.89 13.37 0.22
C LEU A 121 12.73 14.89 0.08
N VAL A 122 11.58 15.36 -0.41
CA VAL A 122 11.32 16.80 -0.55
C VAL A 122 11.37 17.50 0.81
N MET A 123 10.73 16.93 1.84
CA MET A 123 10.77 17.48 3.20
C MET A 123 12.21 17.58 3.73
N THR A 124 13.03 16.56 3.50
CA THR A 124 14.43 16.50 3.95
C THR A 124 15.30 17.54 3.23
N ILE A 125 15.14 17.70 1.91
CA ILE A 125 15.85 18.69 1.10
C ILE A 125 15.67 20.10 1.68
N PHE A 126 14.44 20.48 2.01
CA PHE A 126 14.16 21.81 2.55
C PHE A 126 14.34 21.91 4.07
N LEU A 127 14.60 20.81 4.78
CA LEU A 127 14.98 20.86 6.19
C LEU A 127 16.46 21.22 6.36
N LEU A 128 17.28 20.95 5.33
CA LEU A 128 18.73 21.14 5.33
C LEU A 128 19.16 22.21 4.30
N PRO A 129 18.78 23.49 4.49
CA PRO A 129 19.21 24.56 3.59
C PRO A 129 20.74 24.71 3.63
N GLY A 130 21.34 24.98 2.46
CA GLY A 130 22.78 25.21 2.33
C GLY A 130 23.62 23.96 2.03
N VAL A 131 23.02 22.77 2.02
CA VAL A 131 23.66 21.53 1.53
C VAL A 131 23.23 21.26 0.09
N SER A 132 24.10 20.66 -0.73
CA SER A 132 23.70 20.29 -2.09
C SER A 132 22.59 19.23 -2.08
N PHE A 133 21.55 19.46 -2.88
CA PHE A 133 20.37 18.59 -2.93
C PHE A 133 20.71 17.14 -3.30
N GLN A 134 21.69 16.95 -4.18
CA GLN A 134 22.21 15.64 -4.52
C GLN A 134 22.80 14.93 -3.30
N VAL A 135 23.59 15.61 -2.47
CA VAL A 135 24.16 15.00 -1.26
C VAL A 135 23.06 14.61 -0.29
N VAL A 136 22.07 15.49 -0.07
CA VAL A 136 20.92 15.17 0.80
C VAL A 136 20.19 13.92 0.31
N ALA A 137 19.91 13.82 -0.99
CA ALA A 137 19.20 12.68 -1.57
C ALA A 137 19.98 11.36 -1.43
N TRP A 138 21.27 11.34 -1.75
CA TRP A 138 22.09 10.14 -1.65
C TRP A 138 22.37 9.73 -0.20
N VAL A 139 22.51 10.69 0.72
CA VAL A 139 22.58 10.40 2.16
C VAL A 139 21.28 9.77 2.63
N LEU A 140 20.12 10.33 2.27
CA LEU A 140 18.83 9.74 2.60
C LEU A 140 18.67 8.34 2.00
N ALA A 141 19.13 8.13 0.76
CA ALA A 141 19.14 6.82 0.11
C ALA A 141 19.97 5.78 0.89
N VAL A 142 21.19 6.14 1.32
CA VAL A 142 22.04 5.27 2.16
C VAL A 142 21.39 5.00 3.51
N VAL A 143 20.78 6.01 4.13
CA VAL A 143 20.03 5.86 5.38
C VAL A 143 18.88 4.87 5.19
N LEU A 144 18.08 4.98 4.13
CA LEU A 144 16.99 4.04 3.84
C LEU A 144 17.48 2.64 3.51
N LEU A 145 18.64 2.51 2.85
CA LEU A 145 19.28 1.23 2.55
C LEU A 145 19.61 0.45 3.83
N VAL A 146 20.00 1.15 4.89
CA VAL A 146 20.31 0.56 6.21
C VAL A 146 19.07 0.44 7.09
N LEU A 147 18.21 1.45 7.12
CA LEU A 147 17.00 1.47 7.97
C LEU A 147 16.00 0.39 7.56
N THR A 148 15.81 0.15 6.26
CA THR A 148 14.84 -0.87 5.78
C THR A 148 15.12 -2.26 6.37
N PRO A 149 16.34 -2.83 6.26
CA PRO A 149 16.64 -4.12 6.88
C PRO A 149 16.64 -4.01 8.41
N VAL A 150 17.18 -2.95 9.00
CA VAL A 150 17.23 -2.77 10.47
C VAL A 150 15.83 -2.81 11.07
N PHE A 151 14.88 -2.03 10.54
CA PHE A 151 13.49 -2.06 11.00
C PHE A 151 12.81 -3.40 10.73
N THR A 152 13.10 -4.05 9.59
CA THR A 152 12.55 -5.38 9.29
C THR A 152 13.00 -6.41 10.32
N TYR A 153 14.29 -6.45 10.67
CA TYR A 153 14.81 -7.35 11.70
C TYR A 153 14.37 -6.94 13.10
N GLY A 154 14.28 -5.65 13.38
CA GLY A 154 13.71 -5.11 14.62
C GLY A 154 12.27 -5.60 14.83
N LEU A 155 11.43 -5.56 13.80
CA LEU A 155 10.07 -6.10 13.87
C LEU A 155 10.04 -7.63 13.97
N ARG A 156 10.99 -8.35 13.35
CA ARG A 156 11.10 -9.81 13.55
C ARG A 156 11.50 -10.17 14.97
N TRP A 157 12.31 -9.34 15.61
CA TRP A 157 12.71 -9.53 17.00
C TRP A 157 11.58 -9.16 17.96
N LEU A 158 10.88 -8.03 17.72
CA LEU A 158 9.76 -7.58 18.53
C LEU A 158 8.52 -8.49 18.39
N LEU A 159 8.25 -8.98 17.18
CA LEU A 159 7.13 -9.86 16.84
C LEU A 159 7.66 -11.14 16.17
N PRO A 160 8.16 -12.12 16.96
CA PRO A 160 8.75 -13.35 16.42
C PRO A 160 7.75 -14.19 15.63
N GLU A 161 6.51 -14.21 16.10
CA GLU A 161 5.44 -15.04 15.56
C GLU A 161 4.94 -14.53 14.21
N ARG A 162 5.05 -15.37 13.18
CA ARG A 162 4.57 -15.03 11.83
C ARG A 162 3.06 -14.76 11.76
N PRO A 163 2.17 -15.50 12.47
CA PRO A 163 0.74 -15.21 12.46
C PRO A 163 0.42 -13.81 12.98
N ILE A 164 1.02 -13.41 14.12
CA ILE A 164 0.83 -12.07 14.70
C ILE A 164 1.24 -10.97 13.72
N ARG A 165 2.39 -11.13 13.04
CA ARG A 165 2.80 -10.14 12.01
C ARG A 165 1.81 -10.04 10.86
N LEU A 166 1.13 -11.14 10.51
CA LEU A 166 0.17 -11.18 9.41
C LEU A 166 -1.15 -10.55 9.80
N GLU A 167 -1.62 -10.85 11.01
CA GLU A 167 -2.81 -10.22 11.61
C GLU A 167 -2.60 -8.72 11.78
N LEU A 168 -1.42 -8.31 12.27
CA LEU A 168 -1.08 -6.90 12.40
C LEU A 168 -1.04 -6.20 11.03
N LEU A 169 -0.47 -6.84 10.01
CA LEU A 169 -0.46 -6.31 8.64
C LEU A 169 -1.89 -6.13 8.13
N PHE A 170 -2.75 -7.12 8.34
CA PHE A 170 -4.17 -7.04 7.98
C PHE A 170 -4.87 -5.88 8.72
N LEU A 171 -4.66 -5.73 10.02
CA LEU A 171 -5.27 -4.66 10.82
C LEU A 171 -4.80 -3.26 10.38
N VAL A 172 -3.50 -3.11 10.06
CA VAL A 172 -2.94 -1.86 9.55
C VAL A 172 -3.56 -1.50 8.20
N GLU A 173 -3.76 -2.47 7.31
CA GLU A 173 -4.42 -2.23 6.01
C GLU A 173 -5.90 -1.86 6.17
N VAL A 174 -6.60 -2.47 7.13
CA VAL A 174 -7.98 -2.06 7.47
C VAL A 174 -7.99 -0.60 7.97
N LEU A 175 -7.06 -0.24 8.85
CA LEU A 175 -6.95 1.14 9.34
C LEU A 175 -6.61 2.12 8.22
N LEU A 176 -5.67 1.77 7.32
CA LEU A 176 -5.33 2.56 6.13
C LEU A 176 -6.54 2.76 5.23
N GLY A 177 -7.33 1.71 4.98
CA GLY A 177 -8.56 1.80 4.20
C GLY A 177 -9.59 2.73 4.84
N LEU A 178 -9.80 2.63 6.16
CA LEU A 178 -10.69 3.54 6.90
C LEU A 178 -10.21 4.99 6.83
N MET A 179 -8.91 5.22 7.00
CA MET A 179 -8.32 6.55 6.88
C MET A 179 -8.44 7.12 5.47
N GLY A 180 -8.31 6.29 4.44
CA GLY A 180 -8.57 6.66 3.05
C GLY A 180 -9.99 7.15 2.83
N ILE A 181 -10.96 6.43 3.39
CA ILE A 181 -12.36 6.85 3.37
C ILE A 181 -12.47 8.19 4.09
N ILE A 182 -12.07 8.30 5.35
CA ILE A 182 -12.18 9.55 6.15
C ILE A 182 -11.50 10.73 5.44
N GLY A 183 -10.33 10.50 4.83
CA GLY A 183 -9.63 11.50 4.04
C GLY A 183 -10.49 12.03 2.90
N THR A 184 -11.10 11.14 2.12
CA THR A 184 -11.96 11.53 1.00
C THR A 184 -13.28 12.18 1.39
N VAL A 185 -13.84 11.89 2.57
CA VAL A 185 -15.15 12.43 3.01
C VAL A 185 -15.08 13.83 3.65
N ASN A 186 -14.07 14.65 3.35
CA ASN A 186 -13.84 15.97 3.95
C ASN A 186 -15.01 16.99 3.72
N GLY A 187 -16.14 16.78 4.39
CA GLY A 187 -17.34 17.63 4.40
C GLY A 187 -18.21 17.60 3.14
N ARG A 188 -17.78 16.92 2.06
CA ARG A 188 -18.58 16.72 0.85
C ARG A 188 -18.39 15.28 0.38
N THR A 189 -19.47 14.53 0.21
CA THR A 189 -19.44 13.28 -0.54
C THR A 189 -18.79 13.56 -1.90
N ALA A 190 -17.91 12.68 -2.36
CA ALA A 190 -17.23 12.81 -3.66
C ALA A 190 -18.19 13.01 -4.84
N VAL A 191 -19.47 12.70 -4.62
CA VAL A 191 -20.59 12.97 -5.49
C VAL A 191 -21.33 14.21 -4.97
N ALA A 192 -21.39 15.27 -5.77
CA ALA A 192 -22.35 16.35 -5.55
C ALA A 192 -23.75 15.72 -5.47
N GLY A 193 -24.50 15.96 -4.39
CA GLY A 193 -25.84 15.39 -4.23
C GLY A 193 -26.68 15.67 -5.48
N PHE A 194 -26.91 14.64 -6.30
CA PHE A 194 -27.78 14.77 -7.45
C PHE A 194 -29.22 14.77 -6.93
N ASN A 195 -29.98 15.82 -7.26
CA ASN A 195 -31.44 15.84 -7.05
C ASN A 195 -32.18 14.88 -8.01
N SER A 196 -31.46 14.11 -8.82
CA SER A 196 -31.99 13.13 -9.76
C SER A 196 -31.39 11.75 -9.48
N PHE A 197 -32.27 10.79 -9.25
CA PHE A 197 -31.94 9.38 -9.08
C PHE A 197 -31.28 8.81 -10.35
N ASP A 198 -29.98 8.57 -10.32
CA ASP A 198 -29.25 7.91 -11.41
C ASP A 198 -29.39 6.38 -11.29
N ALA A 199 -30.52 5.88 -11.78
CA ALA A 199 -30.88 4.48 -11.80
C ALA A 199 -29.84 3.61 -12.53
N LEU A 200 -29.17 4.17 -13.54
CA LEU A 200 -28.24 3.43 -14.40
C LEU A 200 -26.96 3.08 -13.63
N SER A 201 -26.38 4.05 -12.93
CA SER A 201 -25.21 3.84 -12.09
C SER A 201 -25.50 2.87 -10.94
N LEU A 202 -26.68 2.97 -10.31
CA LEU A 202 -27.11 2.04 -9.26
C LEU A 202 -27.28 0.61 -9.80
N LEU A 203 -27.96 0.44 -10.93
CA LEU A 203 -28.11 -0.86 -11.59
C LEU A 203 -26.75 -1.43 -12.03
N GLY A 204 -25.83 -0.58 -12.48
CA GLY A 204 -24.46 -0.99 -12.82
C GLY A 204 -23.72 -1.59 -11.63
N VAL A 205 -23.76 -0.93 -10.47
CA VAL A 205 -23.13 -1.44 -9.24
C VAL A 205 -23.81 -2.74 -8.79
N ILE A 206 -25.14 -2.80 -8.78
CA ILE A 206 -25.89 -4.01 -8.42
C ILE A 206 -25.53 -5.17 -9.35
N ALA A 207 -25.46 -4.93 -10.66
CA ALA A 207 -25.10 -5.93 -11.64
C ALA A 207 -23.68 -6.47 -11.42
N ILE A 208 -22.70 -5.59 -11.14
CA ILE A 208 -21.33 -6.00 -10.83
C ILE A 208 -21.29 -6.91 -9.60
N VAL A 209 -22.03 -6.56 -8.54
CA VAL A 209 -22.11 -7.35 -7.31
C VAL A 209 -22.73 -8.73 -7.57
N ILE A 210 -23.86 -8.78 -8.29
CA ILE A 210 -24.54 -10.05 -8.61
C ILE A 210 -23.65 -10.93 -9.47
N VAL A 211 -22.99 -10.38 -10.50
CA VAL A 211 -22.07 -11.11 -11.36
C VAL A 211 -20.88 -11.64 -10.56
N GLY A 212 -20.29 -10.82 -9.68
CA GLY A 212 -19.23 -11.23 -8.78
C GLY A 212 -19.64 -12.39 -7.86
N MET A 213 -20.84 -12.32 -7.27
CA MET A 213 -21.40 -13.38 -6.45
C MET A 213 -21.65 -14.66 -7.26
N ALA A 214 -22.22 -14.54 -8.46
CA ALA A 214 -22.50 -15.69 -9.32
C ALA A 214 -21.22 -16.39 -9.78
N ILE A 215 -20.18 -15.63 -10.15
CA ILE A 215 -18.86 -16.18 -10.49
C ILE A 215 -18.24 -16.86 -9.27
N GLY A 216 -18.27 -16.21 -8.11
CA GLY A 216 -17.77 -16.79 -6.86
C GLY A 216 -18.47 -18.10 -6.51
N TRP A 217 -19.80 -18.15 -6.62
CA TRP A 217 -20.61 -19.34 -6.36
C TRP A 217 -20.37 -20.45 -7.38
N ALA A 218 -20.25 -20.12 -8.67
CA ALA A 218 -19.92 -21.09 -9.71
C ALA A 218 -18.54 -21.73 -9.50
N ILE A 219 -17.53 -20.93 -9.14
CA ILE A 219 -16.19 -21.41 -8.81
C ILE A 219 -16.23 -22.31 -7.57
N TYR A 220 -16.94 -21.91 -6.52
CA TYR A 220 -17.11 -22.70 -5.30
C TYR A 220 -17.74 -24.07 -5.59
N ASN A 221 -18.83 -24.11 -6.36
CA ASN A 221 -19.50 -25.35 -6.73
C ASN A 221 -18.64 -26.25 -7.63
N TYR A 222 -17.84 -25.67 -8.53
CA TYR A 222 -16.90 -26.43 -9.36
C TYR A 222 -15.77 -27.04 -8.53
N GLN A 223 -15.26 -26.31 -7.53
CA GLN A 223 -14.24 -26.82 -6.63
C GLN A 223 -14.78 -27.95 -5.72
N ILE A 224 -15.98 -27.80 -5.14
CA ILE A 224 -16.59 -28.86 -4.32
C ILE A 224 -16.78 -30.16 -5.12
N LYS A 225 -17.25 -30.09 -6.37
CA LYS A 225 -17.42 -31.28 -7.20
C LYS A 225 -16.10 -31.97 -7.54
N LYS A 226 -14.98 -31.24 -7.52
CA LYS A 226 -13.64 -31.77 -7.82
C LYS A 226 -12.97 -32.48 -6.64
N TYR A 227 -13.32 -32.14 -5.39
CA TYR A 227 -12.75 -32.74 -4.17
C TYR A 227 -13.65 -33.81 -3.51
N ARG A 228 -14.75 -34.21 -4.17
CA ARG A 228 -15.71 -35.21 -3.67
C ARG A 228 -15.59 -36.57 -4.40
N VAL A 229 -14.36 -36.99 -4.68
CA VAL A 229 -14.00 -38.35 -5.15
C VAL A 229 -13.15 -39.01 -4.08
#